data_AF-A0AAD8BV39-F1
#
_entry.id   AF-A0AAD8BV39-F1
#
_cell.length_a   1.000
_cell.length_b   1.000
_cell.length_c   1.000
_cell.angle_alpha   90.00
_cell.angle_beta   90.00
_cell.angle_gamma   90.00
#
_symmetry.space_group_name_H-M   'P 1'
#
loop_
_entity.id
_entity.type
_entity.pdbx_description
1 polymer ?
#
loop_
_entity_poly.entity_id
_entity_poly.type
_entity_poly.pdbx_seq_one_letter_code
_entity_poly.pdbx_strand_id
1 'polypeptide(L)'
;MFLVTLIETVLSYFETSAILAAVLLLLLTFYIRSRQPKTLPPSPGTALPLIGHLHLLGKNYREAMKEAFIKKADVFSDRAQNLVIARHVPNLFHGIIGSSGSNWKAQRTTSLAILRNFGMGKNMLAEKILEEASFYTKELAKTNGKPCDIYNLTNMSISNVISSIIFGKRFEFNDPKFIKQIEMFNDLVK
;
A
#
# COMPACT_ATOMS: atom_id res chain seq x y z
N MET A 1 -29.28 -58.38 -15.24
CA MET A 1 -27.99 -58.02 -14.62
C MET A 1 -27.08 -57.23 -15.55
N PHE A 2 -26.82 -57.70 -16.79
CA PHE A 2 -25.97 -57.00 -17.76
C PHE A 2 -26.53 -55.64 -18.25
N LEU A 3 -27.84 -55.55 -18.50
CA LEU A 3 -28.46 -54.31 -18.97
C LEU A 3 -28.44 -53.18 -17.91
N VAL A 4 -28.63 -53.54 -16.64
CA VAL A 4 -28.64 -52.60 -15.51
C VAL A 4 -27.24 -52.01 -15.28
N THR A 5 -26.22 -52.87 -15.26
CA THR A 5 -24.82 -52.45 -15.13
C THR A 5 -24.34 -51.61 -16.31
N LEU A 6 -24.82 -51.89 -17.53
CA LEU A 6 -24.54 -51.07 -18.70
C LEU A 6 -25.17 -49.66 -18.59
N ILE A 7 -26.39 -49.55 -18.08
CA ILE A 7 -27.06 -48.26 -17.88
C ILE A 7 -26.35 -47.44 -16.79
N GLU A 8 -25.99 -48.07 -15.67
CA GLU A 8 -25.27 -47.40 -14.57
C GLU A 8 -23.89 -46.87 -15.02
N THR A 9 -23.15 -47.63 -15.84
CA THR A 9 -21.85 -47.19 -16.37
C THR A 9 -21.98 -46.05 -17.37
N VAL A 10 -22.98 -46.08 -18.24
CA VAL A 10 -23.26 -44.99 -19.19
C VAL A 10 -23.68 -43.70 -18.46
N LEU A 11 -24.54 -43.81 -17.44
CA LEU A 11 -24.94 -42.67 -16.61
C LEU A 11 -23.76 -42.08 -15.84
N SER A 12 -22.93 -42.92 -15.22
CA SER A 12 -21.72 -42.47 -14.51
C SER A 12 -20.71 -41.77 -15.45
N TYR A 13 -20.56 -42.26 -16.68
CA TYR A 13 -19.74 -41.59 -17.70
C TYR A 13 -20.28 -40.21 -18.08
N PHE A 14 -21.60 -40.07 -18.18
CA PHE A 14 -22.23 -38.77 -18.47
C PHE A 14 -22.06 -37.77 -17.32
N GLU A 15 -22.22 -38.21 -16.07
CA GLU A 15 -22.02 -37.36 -14.89
C GLU A 15 -20.56 -36.91 -14.74
N THR A 16 -19.61 -37.84 -14.88
CA THR A 16 -18.17 -37.52 -14.78
C THR A 16 -17.71 -36.59 -15.90
N SER A 17 -18.18 -36.79 -17.14
CA SER A 17 -17.88 -35.89 -18.26
C SER A 17 -18.53 -34.51 -18.11
N ALA A 18 -19.74 -34.42 -17.54
CA ALA A 18 -20.39 -33.15 -17.24
C ALA A 18 -19.63 -32.34 -16.16
N ILE A 19 -19.20 -33.01 -15.08
CA ILE A 19 -18.38 -32.38 -14.02
C ILE A 19 -17.05 -31.89 -14.61
N LEU A 20 -16.38 -32.70 -15.43
CA LEU A 20 -15.13 -32.32 -16.08
C LEU A 20 -15.32 -31.11 -17.00
N ALA A 21 -16.40 -31.07 -17.79
CA ALA A 21 -16.72 -29.94 -18.66
C ALA A 21 -17.01 -28.67 -17.85
N ALA A 22 -17.73 -28.78 -16.73
CA ALA A 22 -18.00 -27.65 -15.83
C ALA A 22 -16.70 -27.11 -15.20
N VAL A 23 -15.79 -27.98 -14.76
CA VAL A 23 -14.47 -27.59 -14.24
C VAL A 23 -13.64 -26.92 -15.33
N LEU A 24 -13.62 -27.46 -16.55
CA LEU A 24 -12.90 -26.85 -17.68
C LEU A 24 -13.49 -25.48 -18.06
N LEU A 25 -14.81 -25.32 -18.05
CA LEU A 25 -15.46 -24.03 -18.27
C LEU A 25 -15.17 -23.04 -17.15
N LEU A 26 -15.15 -23.47 -15.88
CA LEU A 26 -14.75 -22.64 -14.76
C LEU A 26 -13.27 -22.22 -14.87
N LEU A 27 -12.38 -23.15 -15.23
CA LEU A 27 -10.97 -22.84 -15.48
C LEU A 27 -10.79 -21.93 -16.68
N LEU A 28 -11.59 -22.10 -17.75
CA LEU A 28 -11.54 -21.27 -18.95
C LEU A 28 -12.06 -19.86 -18.68
N THR A 29 -13.20 -19.72 -18.01
CA THR A 29 -13.76 -18.43 -17.61
C THR A 29 -12.84 -17.73 -16.62
N PHE A 30 -12.27 -18.46 -15.65
CA PHE A 30 -11.23 -17.96 -14.77
C PHE A 30 -9.98 -17.53 -15.55
N TYR A 31 -9.52 -18.31 -16.53
CA TYR A 31 -8.35 -18.01 -17.36
C TYR A 31 -8.58 -16.75 -18.22
N ILE A 32 -9.75 -16.64 -18.87
CA ILE A 32 -10.14 -15.46 -19.66
C ILE A 32 -10.24 -14.22 -18.76
N ARG A 33 -10.87 -14.35 -17.58
CA ARG A 33 -11.03 -13.26 -16.61
C ARG A 33 -9.70 -12.86 -15.94
N SER A 34 -8.79 -13.80 -15.78
CA SER A 34 -7.45 -13.59 -15.22
C SER A 34 -6.41 -13.20 -16.27
N ARG A 35 -6.80 -13.03 -17.54
CA ARG A 35 -5.89 -12.51 -18.55
C ARG A 35 -5.49 -11.09 -18.18
N GLN A 36 -4.19 -10.93 -18.05
CA GLN A 36 -3.59 -9.63 -17.86
C GLN A 36 -3.92 -8.70 -19.04
N PRO A 37 -4.46 -7.50 -18.82
CA PRO A 37 -4.69 -6.53 -19.88
C PRO A 37 -3.39 -6.25 -20.65
N LYS A 38 -3.50 -6.02 -21.96
CA LYS A 38 -2.36 -5.80 -22.87
C LYS A 38 -1.47 -4.60 -22.51
N THR A 39 -1.94 -3.74 -21.62
CA THR A 39 -1.22 -2.56 -21.12
C THR A 39 -0.23 -2.89 -20.00
N LEU A 40 -0.21 -4.13 -19.50
CA LEU A 40 0.72 -4.54 -18.46
C LEU A 40 2.14 -4.80 -18.99
N PRO A 41 3.16 -4.67 -18.11
CA PRO A 41 4.53 -5.04 -18.42
C PRO A 41 4.64 -6.48 -18.95
N PRO A 42 5.63 -6.79 -19.79
CA PRO A 42 5.83 -8.14 -20.32
C PRO A 42 6.26 -9.11 -19.20
N SER A 43 5.32 -9.88 -18.65
CA SER A 43 5.58 -10.83 -17.55
C SER A 43 6.54 -11.97 -17.95
N PRO A 44 7.40 -12.47 -17.04
CA PRO A 44 8.20 -13.65 -17.30
C PRO A 44 7.28 -14.88 -17.43
N GLY A 45 7.00 -15.29 -18.66
CA GLY A 45 6.18 -16.48 -18.94
C GLY A 45 4.68 -16.31 -18.76
N THR A 46 3.93 -17.38 -19.01
CA THR A 46 2.47 -17.41 -18.92
C THR A 46 2.01 -17.70 -17.49
N ALA A 47 1.20 -16.83 -16.90
CA ALA A 47 0.56 -17.10 -15.61
C ALA A 47 -0.42 -18.27 -15.73
N LEU A 48 -0.27 -19.31 -14.90
CA LEU A 48 -1.22 -20.42 -14.84
C LEU A 48 -2.40 -20.07 -13.91
N PRO A 49 -3.60 -20.64 -14.13
CA PRO A 49 -4.71 -20.54 -13.19
C PRO A 49 -4.30 -20.97 -11.77
N LEU A 50 -4.76 -20.24 -10.75
CA LEU A 50 -4.53 -20.46 -9.29
C LEU A 50 -3.07 -20.35 -8.82
N ILE A 51 -2.13 -20.95 -9.55
CA ILE A 51 -0.70 -21.05 -9.22
C ILE A 51 0.07 -19.81 -9.73
N GLY A 52 -0.47 -19.09 -10.71
CA GLY A 52 0.15 -17.90 -11.29
C GLY A 52 1.55 -18.21 -11.83
N HIS A 53 2.53 -17.47 -11.35
CA HIS A 53 3.95 -17.62 -11.74
C HIS A 53 4.74 -18.54 -10.81
N LEU A 54 4.09 -19.19 -9.82
CA LEU A 54 4.78 -20.03 -8.84
C LEU A 54 5.56 -21.19 -9.52
N HIS A 55 5.06 -21.71 -10.64
CA HIS A 55 5.71 -22.75 -11.43
C HIS A 55 7.09 -22.33 -12.01
N LEU A 56 7.42 -21.03 -12.00
CA LEU A 56 8.70 -20.49 -12.49
C LEU A 56 9.74 -20.33 -11.38
N LEU A 57 9.38 -20.61 -10.10
CA LEU A 57 10.22 -20.34 -8.93
C LEU A 57 11.53 -21.16 -8.86
N GLY A 58 11.67 -22.26 -9.61
CA GLY A 58 12.73 -23.24 -9.38
C GLY A 58 14.07 -23.05 -10.13
N LYS A 59 14.07 -22.59 -11.39
CA LYS A 59 15.32 -22.52 -12.20
C LYS A 59 15.65 -21.13 -12.75
N ASN A 60 14.64 -20.33 -13.07
CA ASN A 60 14.82 -19.02 -13.73
C ASN A 60 14.31 -17.84 -12.91
N TYR A 61 13.82 -18.06 -11.69
CA TYR A 61 13.22 -17.00 -10.88
C TYR A 61 14.18 -15.85 -10.58
N ARG A 62 15.41 -16.16 -10.18
CA ARG A 62 16.42 -15.13 -9.91
C ARG A 62 16.70 -14.27 -11.14
N GLU A 63 16.84 -14.90 -12.31
CA GLU A 63 17.10 -14.17 -13.56
C GLU A 63 15.86 -13.40 -14.04
N ALA A 64 14.66 -13.97 -13.88
CA ALA A 64 13.40 -13.28 -14.14
C ALA A 64 13.21 -12.06 -13.21
N MET A 65 13.56 -12.18 -11.93
CA MET A 65 13.53 -11.07 -10.96
C MET A 65 14.55 -10.00 -11.32
N LYS A 66 15.79 -10.37 -11.70
CA LYS A 66 16.78 -9.40 -12.19
C LYS A 66 16.32 -8.71 -13.48
N GLU A 67 15.75 -9.45 -14.41
CA GLU A 67 15.22 -8.91 -15.66
C GLU A 67 14.09 -7.92 -15.39
N ALA A 68 13.14 -8.26 -14.52
CA ALA A 68 12.00 -7.40 -14.18
C ALA A 68 12.41 -6.18 -13.34
N PHE A 69 13.15 -6.37 -12.24
CA PHE A 69 13.42 -5.33 -11.24
C PHE A 69 14.71 -4.55 -11.44
N ILE A 70 15.64 -5.02 -12.28
CA ILE A 70 16.90 -4.30 -12.57
C ILE A 70 16.90 -3.81 -14.01
N LYS A 71 16.77 -4.71 -15.00
CA LYS A 71 16.90 -4.33 -16.41
C LYS A 71 15.66 -3.63 -16.97
N LYS A 72 14.46 -4.05 -16.53
CA LYS A 72 13.17 -3.46 -16.94
C LYS A 72 12.49 -2.74 -15.78
N ALA A 73 13.28 -2.22 -14.84
CA ALA A 73 12.77 -1.58 -13.63
C ALA A 73 11.74 -0.49 -13.94
N ASP A 74 11.97 0.35 -14.96
CA ASP A 74 11.02 1.41 -15.33
C ASP A 74 9.62 0.90 -15.73
N VAL A 75 9.53 -0.33 -16.23
CA VAL A 75 8.26 -0.95 -16.63
C VAL A 75 7.58 -1.62 -15.43
N PHE A 76 8.36 -2.24 -14.53
CA PHE A 76 7.84 -3.03 -13.40
C PHE A 76 7.78 -2.29 -12.05
N SER A 77 8.35 -1.10 -11.95
CA SER A 77 8.39 -0.32 -10.70
C SER A 77 7.07 0.41 -10.41
N ASP A 78 6.09 0.34 -11.30
CA ASP A 78 4.80 0.99 -11.11
C ASP A 78 3.98 0.27 -10.03
N ARG A 79 3.27 1.04 -9.20
CA ARG A 79 2.50 0.51 -8.08
C ARG A 79 1.17 -0.01 -8.58
N ALA A 80 0.80 -1.23 -8.15
CA ALA A 80 -0.50 -1.80 -8.45
C ALA A 80 -1.62 -0.88 -7.92
N GLN A 81 -2.34 -0.24 -8.83
CA GLN A 81 -3.47 0.61 -8.49
C GLN A 81 -4.63 -0.30 -8.07
N ASN A 82 -4.89 -0.40 -6.76
CA ASN A 82 -6.06 -1.13 -6.28
C ASN A 82 -7.34 -0.34 -6.62
N LEU A 83 -7.95 -0.70 -7.74
CA LEU A 83 -9.14 -0.04 -8.29
C LEU A 83 -10.35 -0.09 -7.34
N VAL A 84 -10.42 -1.08 -6.44
CA VAL A 84 -11.50 -1.20 -5.45
C VAL A 84 -11.37 -0.13 -4.37
N ILE A 85 -10.15 0.10 -3.88
CA ILE A 85 -9.88 1.13 -2.86
C ILE A 85 -9.95 2.53 -3.50
N ALA A 86 -9.48 2.68 -4.74
CA ALA A 86 -9.48 3.94 -5.47
C ALA A 86 -10.87 4.56 -5.68
N ARG A 87 -11.92 3.74 -5.78
CA ARG A 87 -13.30 4.23 -5.93
C ARG A 87 -13.85 4.87 -4.66
N HIS A 88 -13.36 4.48 -3.50
CA HIS A 88 -13.88 4.91 -2.20
C HIS A 88 -13.02 5.99 -1.55
N VAL A 89 -11.78 6.16 -2.02
CA VAL A 89 -10.84 7.16 -1.50
C VAL A 89 -10.47 8.13 -2.61
N PRO A 90 -11.13 9.30 -2.70
CA PRO A 90 -10.76 10.32 -3.67
C PRO A 90 -9.30 10.74 -3.43
N ASN A 91 -8.57 10.95 -4.53
CA ASN A 91 -7.15 11.29 -4.54
C ASN A 91 -6.17 10.21 -4.04
N LEU A 92 -6.58 8.95 -3.89
CA LEU A 92 -5.69 7.85 -3.43
C LEU A 92 -4.38 7.73 -4.22
N PHE A 93 -4.35 8.11 -5.49
CA PHE A 93 -3.17 8.04 -6.35
C PHE A 93 -2.36 9.34 -6.45
N HIS A 94 -2.57 10.28 -5.54
CA HIS A 94 -1.81 11.52 -5.44
C HIS A 94 -0.82 11.47 -4.27
N GLY A 95 0.11 12.41 -4.24
CA GLY A 95 1.16 12.47 -3.21
C GLY A 95 2.21 11.36 -3.35
N ILE A 96 3.26 11.43 -2.53
CA ILE A 96 4.40 10.50 -2.58
C ILE A 96 3.99 9.06 -2.19
N ILE A 97 2.96 8.93 -1.35
CA ILE A 97 2.49 7.63 -0.86
C ILE A 97 1.59 6.95 -1.91
N GLY A 98 0.73 7.72 -2.58
CA GLY A 98 -0.28 7.19 -3.49
C GLY A 98 0.12 7.15 -4.96
N SER A 99 0.93 8.11 -5.41
CA SER A 99 1.29 8.24 -6.82
C SER A 99 2.34 7.21 -7.26
N SER A 100 2.44 7.04 -8.58
CA SER A 100 3.42 6.17 -9.20
C SER A 100 3.94 6.78 -10.52
N GLY A 101 4.95 6.14 -11.12
CA GLY A 101 5.54 6.58 -12.38
C GLY A 101 6.22 7.95 -12.29
N SER A 102 6.09 8.75 -13.35
CA SER A 102 6.73 10.07 -13.48
C SER A 102 6.27 11.06 -12.41
N ASN A 103 4.98 11.05 -12.04
CA ASN A 103 4.43 11.93 -11.00
C ASN A 103 5.09 11.66 -9.64
N TRP A 104 5.22 10.39 -9.26
CA TRP A 104 5.93 10.00 -8.03
C TRP A 104 7.40 10.41 -8.05
N LYS A 105 8.10 10.16 -9.18
CA LYS A 105 9.51 10.55 -9.34
C LYS A 105 9.69 12.06 -9.15
N ALA A 106 8.82 12.87 -9.76
CA ALA A 106 8.84 14.33 -9.62
C ALA A 106 8.56 14.77 -8.17
N GLN A 107 7.46 14.31 -7.57
CA GLN A 107 7.07 14.68 -6.21
C GLN A 107 8.13 14.27 -5.17
N ARG A 108 8.66 13.05 -5.27
CA ARG A 108 9.73 12.58 -4.39
C ARG A 108 10.98 13.44 -4.52
N THR A 109 11.39 13.77 -5.74
CA THR A 109 12.59 14.58 -5.99
C THR A 109 12.43 15.96 -5.37
N THR A 110 11.29 16.61 -5.63
CA THR A 110 10.97 17.94 -5.08
C THR A 110 10.92 17.91 -3.56
N SER A 111 10.18 16.97 -2.95
CA SER A 111 10.09 16.90 -1.48
C SER A 111 11.42 16.58 -0.81
N LEU A 112 12.26 15.72 -1.39
CA LEU A 112 13.61 15.46 -0.86
C LEU A 112 14.51 16.69 -0.96
N ALA A 113 14.44 17.44 -2.07
CA ALA A 113 15.18 18.69 -2.20
C ALA A 113 14.73 19.71 -1.14
N ILE A 114 13.41 19.86 -0.95
CA ILE A 114 12.83 20.70 0.10
C ILE A 114 13.34 20.27 1.48
N LEU A 115 13.23 19.00 1.84
CA LEU A 115 13.67 18.48 3.14
C LEU A 115 15.19 18.67 3.38
N ARG A 116 16.02 18.51 2.35
CA ARG A 116 17.47 18.78 2.44
C ARG A 116 17.76 20.26 2.67
N ASN A 117 17.03 21.16 2.00
CA ASN A 117 17.14 22.59 2.20
C ASN A 117 16.68 23.02 3.61
N PHE A 118 15.65 22.36 4.15
CA PHE A 118 15.19 22.53 5.53
C PHE A 118 16.08 21.85 6.59
N GLY A 119 17.24 21.32 6.18
CA GLY A 119 18.22 20.80 7.12
C GLY A 119 17.89 19.40 7.64
N MET A 120 17.26 18.54 6.83
CA MET A 120 17.27 17.09 7.09
C MET A 120 18.73 16.62 7.18
N GLY A 121 19.18 16.34 8.41
CA GLY A 121 20.59 16.04 8.73
C GLY A 121 21.47 17.24 9.11
N LYS A 122 20.88 18.42 9.38
CA LYS A 122 21.54 19.65 9.86
C LYS A 122 20.83 20.21 11.10
N ASN A 123 21.35 21.31 11.65
CA ASN A 123 20.86 21.91 12.90
C ASN A 123 19.41 22.41 12.86
N MET A 124 18.88 22.88 11.73
CA MET A 124 17.54 23.50 11.68
C MET A 124 16.40 22.57 12.11
N LEU A 125 16.40 21.30 11.69
CA LEU A 125 15.37 20.35 12.12
C LEU A 125 15.54 20.00 13.60
N ALA A 126 16.78 19.87 14.06
CA ALA A 126 17.08 19.61 15.47
C ALA A 126 16.62 20.78 16.35
N GLU A 127 16.81 22.02 15.92
CA GLU A 127 16.32 23.22 16.61
C GLU A 127 14.80 23.20 16.74
N LYS A 128 14.06 22.82 15.69
CA LYS A 128 12.59 22.70 15.76
C LYS A 128 12.11 21.59 16.69
N ILE A 129 12.83 20.47 16.71
CA ILE A 129 12.54 19.37 17.65
C ILE A 129 12.81 19.81 19.09
N LEU A 130 13.93 20.48 19.35
CA LEU A 130 14.29 20.97 20.68
C LEU A 130 13.34 22.07 21.16
N GLU A 131 12.92 22.95 20.25
CA GLU A 131 11.89 23.97 20.50
C GLU A 131 10.59 23.29 20.96
N GLU A 132 10.07 22.31 20.20
CA GLU A 132 8.83 21.62 20.58
C GLU A 132 9.00 20.75 21.82
N ALA A 133 10.17 20.15 22.05
CA ALA A 133 10.46 19.41 23.29
C ALA A 133 10.37 20.30 24.53
N SER A 134 10.73 21.59 24.42
CA SER A 134 10.56 22.56 25.50
C SER A 134 9.08 22.83 25.81
N PHE A 135 8.21 22.86 24.79
CA PHE A 135 6.76 22.98 24.97
C PHE A 135 6.14 21.70 25.54
N TYR A 136 6.58 20.53 25.03
CA TYR A 136 6.15 19.23 25.50
C TYR A 136 6.40 19.04 27.00
N THR A 137 7.62 19.35 27.47
CA THR A 137 7.99 19.25 28.88
C THR A 137 7.22 20.22 29.77
N LYS A 138 6.95 21.45 29.29
CA LYS A 138 6.08 22.40 29.99
C LYS A 138 4.64 21.88 30.11
N GLU A 139 4.10 21.27 29.06
CA GLU A 139 2.76 20.70 29.10
C GLU A 139 2.68 19.50 30.04
N LEU A 140 3.70 18.64 30.03
CA LEU A 140 3.82 17.54 31.01
C LEU A 140 3.90 18.05 32.44
N ALA A 141 4.65 19.12 32.70
CA ALA A 141 4.77 19.67 34.05
C ALA A 141 3.42 20.12 34.63
N LYS A 142 2.49 20.61 33.79
CA LYS A 142 1.14 21.01 34.23
C LYS A 142 0.31 19.86 34.78
N THR A 143 0.64 18.62 34.44
CA THR A 143 -0.08 17.43 34.95
C THR A 143 0.16 17.20 36.44
N ASN A 144 1.18 17.83 37.05
CA ASN A 144 1.52 17.71 38.47
C ASN A 144 1.60 16.25 38.94
N GLY A 145 2.17 15.37 38.10
CA GLY A 145 2.33 13.94 38.40
C GLY A 145 1.06 13.10 38.29
N LYS A 146 -0.06 13.68 37.83
CA LYS A 146 -1.28 12.93 37.56
C LYS A 146 -1.13 12.12 36.26
N PRO A 147 -1.81 10.96 36.15
CA PRO A 147 -1.89 10.24 34.90
C PRO A 147 -2.38 11.14 33.76
N CYS A 148 -1.69 11.08 32.62
CA CYS A 148 -2.03 11.83 31.42
C CYS A 148 -1.84 10.96 30.18
N ASP A 149 -2.49 11.34 29.09
CA ASP A 149 -2.35 10.66 27.81
C ASP A 149 -1.08 11.12 27.08
N ILE A 150 0.01 10.40 27.35
CA ILE A 150 1.31 10.62 26.71
C ILE A 150 1.25 10.37 25.20
N TYR A 151 0.41 9.43 24.74
CA TYR A 151 0.31 9.09 23.32
C TYR A 151 -0.23 10.28 22.53
N ASN A 152 -1.33 10.87 23.00
CA ASN A 152 -1.93 12.01 22.33
C ASN A 152 -1.02 13.26 22.37
N LEU A 153 -0.41 13.55 23.52
CA LEU A 153 0.52 14.68 23.66
C LEU A 153 1.75 14.53 22.73
N THR A 154 2.26 13.31 22.60
CA THR A 154 3.38 12.99 21.70
C THR A 154 2.97 13.21 20.24
N ASN A 155 1.80 12.71 19.82
CA ASN A 155 1.32 12.89 18.45
C ASN A 155 1.05 14.35 18.11
N MET A 156 0.49 15.13 19.04
CA MET A 156 0.35 16.58 18.89
C MET A 156 1.69 17.26 18.67
N SER A 157 2.71 16.87 19.44
CA SER A 157 4.04 17.47 19.35
C SER A 157 4.77 17.09 18.06
N ILE A 158 4.66 15.84 17.62
CA ILE A 158 5.18 15.41 16.31
C ILE A 158 4.50 16.22 15.19
N SER A 159 3.18 16.37 15.26
CA SER A 159 2.42 17.17 14.30
C SER A 159 2.79 18.65 14.34
N ASN A 160 3.15 19.20 15.50
CA ASN A 160 3.65 20.57 15.62
C ASN A 160 5.03 20.76 15.01
N VAL A 161 5.95 19.80 15.16
CA VAL A 161 7.24 19.82 14.45
C VAL A 161 6.99 19.88 12.95
N ILE A 162 6.12 19.00 12.42
CA ILE A 162 5.77 18.98 10.99
C ILE A 162 5.08 20.30 10.57
N SER A 163 4.12 20.78 11.37
CA SER A 163 3.38 22.01 11.09
C SER A 163 4.28 23.24 11.09
N SER A 164 5.27 23.29 11.98
CA SER A 164 6.25 24.38 12.01
C SER A 164 7.08 24.43 10.73
N ILE A 165 7.34 23.28 10.09
CA ILE A 165 8.10 23.19 8.85
C ILE A 165 7.21 23.55 7.65
N ILE A 166 5.98 23.03 7.60
CA ILE A 166 5.09 23.20 6.45
C ILE A 166 4.39 24.57 6.47
N PHE A 167 3.89 24.99 7.63
CA PHE A 167 3.07 26.19 7.79
C PHE A 167 3.80 27.34 8.47
N GLY A 168 5.02 27.12 8.97
CA GLY A 168 5.76 28.13 9.72
C GLY A 168 5.18 28.43 11.11
N LYS A 169 4.26 27.61 11.62
CA LYS A 169 3.59 27.84 12.92
C LYS A 169 3.30 26.53 13.66
N ARG A 170 3.27 26.61 15.00
CA ARG A 170 2.72 25.56 15.87
C ARG A 170 1.26 25.83 16.19
N PHE A 171 0.58 24.80 16.65
CA PHE A 171 -0.76 24.87 17.23
C PHE A 171 -0.68 24.66 18.74
N GLU A 172 -1.56 25.32 19.48
CA GLU A 172 -1.65 25.13 20.92
C GLU A 172 -2.27 23.77 21.25
N PHE A 173 -1.79 23.14 22.32
CA PHE A 173 -2.29 21.82 22.75
C PHE A 173 -3.77 21.82 23.14
N ASN A 174 -4.32 22.99 23.48
CA ASN A 174 -5.72 23.18 23.83
C ASN A 174 -6.59 23.68 22.66
N ASP A 175 -6.05 23.83 21.43
CA ASP A 175 -6.83 24.22 20.27
C ASP A 175 -7.82 23.08 19.89
N PRO A 176 -9.14 23.29 20.01
CA PRO A 176 -10.13 22.25 19.73
C PRO A 176 -10.08 21.73 18.29
N LYS A 177 -9.68 22.57 17.32
CA LYS A 177 -9.56 22.17 15.92
C LYS A 177 -8.36 21.25 15.72
N PHE A 178 -7.25 21.57 16.38
CA PHE A 178 -6.03 20.76 16.31
C PHE A 178 -6.23 19.41 16.98
N ILE A 179 -6.83 19.39 18.18
CA ILE A 179 -7.20 18.16 18.90
C ILE A 179 -8.03 17.25 18.00
N LYS A 180 -9.12 17.78 17.43
CA LYS A 180 -10.00 17.01 16.54
C LYS A 180 -9.26 16.45 15.32
N GLN A 181 -8.33 17.20 14.74
CA GLN A 181 -7.54 16.72 13.59
C GLN A 181 -6.60 15.58 13.99
N ILE A 182 -5.96 15.65 15.16
CA ILE A 182 -5.08 14.59 15.67
C ILE A 182 -5.88 13.33 16.00
N GLU A 183 -7.05 13.47 16.62
CA GLU A 183 -7.95 12.34 16.89
C GLU A 183 -8.38 11.64 15.61
N MET A 184 -8.85 12.40 14.61
CA MET A 184 -9.20 11.86 13.30
C MET A 184 -8.03 11.13 12.64
N PHE A 185 -6.81 11.68 12.74
CA PHE A 185 -5.62 11.04 12.19
C PHE A 185 -5.26 9.75 12.96
N ASN A 186 -5.32 9.77 14.29
CA ASN A 186 -5.03 8.60 15.12
C ASN A 186 -6.01 7.45 14.85
N ASP A 187 -7.28 7.76 14.61
CA ASP A 187 -8.29 6.75 14.29
C ASP A 187 -8.14 6.17 12.87
N LEU A 188 -7.53 6.92 11.94
CA LEU A 188 -7.19 6.41 10.60
C LEU A 188 -5.99 5.45 10.61
N VAL A 189 -5.12 5.56 11.61
CA VAL A 189 -3.88 4.76 11.71
C VAL A 189 -4.09 3.49 12.56
N LYS A 190 -5.14 3.44 13.38
CA LYS A 190 -5.57 2.23 14.12
C LYS A 190 -6.23 1.22 13.20
#